data_AF-A0A6A4HW44-F1
#
_entry.id   AF-A0A6A4HW44-F1
#
_cell.length_a   1.000
_cell.length_b   1.000
_cell.length_c   1.000
_cell.angle_alpha   90.00
_cell.angle_beta   90.00
_cell.angle_gamma   90.00
#
_symmetry.space_group_name_H-M   'P 1'
#
loop_
_entity.id
_entity.type
_entity.pdbx_description
1 polymer ?
#
loop_
_entity_poly.entity_id
_entity_poly.type
_entity_poly.pdbx_seq_one_letter_code
_entity_poly.pdbx_strand_id
1 'polypeptide(L)'
;MATGNSLLNVPSFPEASQLSGQDTWRAFKDRVELNIQVRGLKGYLDGSIPKPMSVTYIYAAQTPSTTDSQFPSPGEWIQQECMVASIIYLNFTDPIGIGIE
;
A
#
# COMPACT_ATOMS: atom_id res chain seq x y z
N MET A 1 -23.06 5.58 7.56
CA MET A 1 -23.03 4.16 7.15
C MET A 1 -21.95 4.04 6.08
N ALA A 2 -20.73 3.68 6.45
CA ALA A 2 -19.63 3.45 5.51
C ALA A 2 -19.26 1.96 5.58
N THR A 3 -20.14 1.14 5.03
CA THR A 3 -19.94 -0.32 4.94
C THR A 3 -19.22 -0.60 3.62
N GLY A 4 -17.89 -0.53 3.63
CA GLY A 4 -17.09 -0.72 2.41
C GLY A 4 -15.63 -1.13 2.59
N ASN A 5 -14.98 -0.83 3.71
CA ASN A 5 -13.52 -0.99 3.85
C ASN A 5 -13.09 -2.15 4.77
N SER A 6 -14.02 -2.97 5.26
CA SER A 6 -13.75 -3.93 6.34
C SER A 6 -12.85 -5.12 5.99
N LEU A 7 -12.48 -5.35 4.72
CA LEU A 7 -11.67 -6.51 4.34
C LEU A 7 -10.15 -6.26 4.32
N LEU A 8 -9.69 -5.00 4.24
CA LEU A 8 -8.25 -4.68 4.12
C LEU A 8 -7.68 -3.82 5.27
N ASN A 9 -8.51 -3.37 6.22
CA ASN A 9 -8.09 -2.47 7.32
C ASN A 9 -7.22 -1.28 6.82
N VAL A 10 -7.66 -0.67 5.72
CA VAL A 10 -6.97 0.46 5.10
C VAL A 10 -7.26 1.72 5.92
N PRO A 11 -6.23 2.48 6.32
CA PRO A 11 -6.41 3.72 7.06
C PRO A 11 -7.05 4.79 6.18
N SER A 12 -8.04 5.49 6.74
CA SER A 12 -8.54 6.74 6.17
C SER A 12 -7.85 7.92 6.87
N PHE A 13 -7.29 8.82 6.08
CA PHE A 13 -6.61 10.00 6.60
C PHE A 13 -7.62 11.12 6.91
N PRO A 14 -7.32 12.02 7.86
CA PRO A 14 -8.07 13.26 8.02
C PRO A 14 -8.06 14.07 6.71
N GLU A 15 -9.14 14.80 6.41
CA GLU A 15 -9.27 15.59 5.16
C GLU A 15 -8.06 16.47 4.87
N ALA A 16 -7.51 17.15 5.89
CA ALA A 16 -6.32 17.99 5.76
C ALA A 16 -5.02 17.24 5.37
N SER A 17 -5.04 15.91 5.37
CA SER A 17 -3.94 15.03 4.98
C SER A 17 -4.30 14.09 3.82
N GLN A 18 -5.52 14.18 3.29
CA GLN A 18 -5.87 13.51 2.03
C GLN A 18 -5.34 14.33 0.86
N LEU A 19 -5.11 13.68 -0.28
CA LEU A 19 -4.64 14.36 -1.48
C LEU A 19 -5.82 15.02 -2.20
N SER A 20 -5.83 16.35 -2.21
CA SER A 20 -6.80 17.19 -2.93
C SER A 20 -6.15 18.19 -3.89
N GLY A 21 -4.82 18.27 -3.90
CA GLY A 21 -4.04 19.23 -4.70
C GLY A 21 -2.63 19.44 -4.14
N GLN A 22 -1.87 20.36 -4.74
CA GLN A 22 -0.46 20.58 -4.42
C GLN A 22 -0.23 20.97 -2.94
N ASP A 23 -1.15 21.74 -2.34
CA ASP A 23 -1.03 22.21 -0.95
C ASP A 23 -1.08 21.06 0.06
N THR A 24 -1.80 19.99 -0.27
CA THR A 24 -1.96 18.80 0.58
C THR A 24 -0.89 17.74 0.33
N TRP A 25 -0.10 17.87 -0.74
CA TRP A 25 0.85 16.84 -1.18
C TRP A 25 1.84 16.40 -0.10
N ARG A 26 2.42 17.37 0.63
CA ARG A 26 3.40 17.06 1.68
C ARG A 26 2.76 16.26 2.83
N ALA A 27 1.62 16.74 3.33
CA ALA A 27 0.91 16.07 4.42
C ALA A 27 0.43 14.67 4.02
N PHE A 28 -0.04 14.51 2.79
CA PHE A 28 -0.39 13.22 2.21
C PHE A 28 0.79 12.26 2.19
N LYS A 29 1.93 12.67 1.61
CA LYS A 29 3.14 11.85 1.57
C LYS A 29 3.60 11.41 2.96
N ASP A 30 3.65 12.33 3.91
CA ASP A 30 4.08 12.03 5.28
C ASP A 30 3.17 10.99 5.93
N ARG A 31 1.85 11.02 5.65
CA ARG A 31 0.89 10.04 6.14
C ARG A 31 0.98 8.69 5.44
N VAL A 32 1.21 8.68 4.13
CA VAL A 32 1.48 7.46 3.36
C VAL A 32 2.72 6.77 3.91
N GLU A 33 3.84 7.49 4.02
CA GLU A 33 5.12 6.95 4.50
C GLU A 33 4.99 6.37 5.91
N LEU A 34 4.35 7.10 6.83
CA LEU A 34 4.10 6.61 8.19
C LEU A 34 3.30 5.30 8.19
N ASN A 35 2.18 5.23 7.47
CA ASN A 35 1.32 4.04 7.46
C ASN A 35 2.00 2.83 6.81
N ILE A 36 2.88 3.08 5.83
CA ILE A 36 3.66 2.05 5.17
C ILE A 36 4.76 1.53 6.11
N GLN A 37 5.48 2.42 6.79
CA GLN A 37 6.53 2.03 7.75
C GLN A 37 5.98 1.22 8.93
N VAL A 38 4.88 1.65 9.56
CA VAL A 38 4.32 0.91 10.71
C VAL A 38 3.79 -0.48 10.34
N ARG A 39 3.57 -0.74 9.04
CA ARG A 39 3.11 -2.03 8.51
C ARG A 39 4.23 -2.85 7.88
N GLY A 40 5.47 -2.35 7.83
CA GLY A 40 6.59 -3.04 7.16
C GLY A 40 6.47 -3.07 5.64
N LEU A 41 5.66 -2.19 5.03
CA LEU A 41 5.34 -2.20 3.60
C LEU A 41 6.32 -1.40 2.74
N LYS A 42 7.36 -0.81 3.33
CA LYS A 42 8.23 0.16 2.65
C LYS A 42 8.86 -0.40 1.38
N GLY A 43 9.29 -1.66 1.42
CA GLY A 43 9.92 -2.33 0.29
C GLY A 43 9.00 -2.56 -0.91
N TYR A 44 7.68 -2.51 -0.72
CA TYR A 44 6.71 -2.56 -1.83
C TYR A 44 6.50 -1.17 -2.44
N LEU A 45 6.55 -0.11 -1.63
CA LEU A 45 6.44 1.26 -2.11
C LEU A 45 7.65 1.68 -2.96
N ASP A 46 8.86 1.38 -2.48
CA ASP A 46 10.11 1.78 -3.14
C ASP A 46 10.63 0.75 -4.15
N GLY A 47 9.97 -0.41 -4.23
CA GLY A 47 10.31 -1.50 -5.14
C GLY A 47 11.53 -2.33 -4.73
N SER A 48 12.03 -2.18 -3.48
CA SER A 48 13.13 -3.01 -2.98
C SER A 48 12.76 -4.48 -2.83
N ILE A 49 11.46 -4.81 -2.66
CA ILE A 49 10.95 -6.19 -2.59
C ILE A 49 10.41 -6.56 -3.99
N PRO A 50 11.18 -7.30 -4.81
CA PRO A 50 10.77 -7.59 -6.17
C PRO A 50 9.64 -8.63 -6.21
N LYS A 51 8.82 -8.57 -7.26
CA LYS A 51 7.81 -9.58 -7.54
C LYS A 51 8.46 -10.97 -7.68
N PRO A 52 8.03 -11.99 -6.91
CA PRO A 52 8.60 -13.33 -7.02
C PRO A 52 8.39 -13.91 -8.42
N MET A 53 9.45 -14.42 -9.03
CA MET A 53 9.36 -15.19 -10.27
C MET A 53 8.79 -16.58 -9.98
N SER A 54 7.85 -17.05 -10.80
CA SER A 54 7.10 -18.31 -10.59
C SER A 54 7.98 -19.54 -10.35
N VAL A 55 9.20 -19.57 -10.93
CA VAL A 55 10.16 -20.68 -10.78
C VAL A 55 10.78 -20.75 -9.38
N THR A 56 10.91 -19.61 -8.69
CA THR A 56 11.55 -19.51 -7.37
C THR A 56 10.63 -20.04 -6.25
N TYR A 57 9.32 -19.97 -6.47
CA TYR A 57 8.32 -20.30 -5.45
C TYR A 57 8.05 -21.80 -5.29
N ILE A 58 8.38 -22.63 -6.28
CA ILE A 58 8.16 -24.08 -6.22
C ILE A 58 8.88 -24.72 -5.01
N TYR A 59 9.91 -24.05 -4.47
CA TYR A 59 10.71 -24.53 -3.35
C TYR A 59 10.44 -23.81 -2.01
N ALA A 60 9.71 -22.70 -2.01
CA ALA A 60 9.61 -21.83 -0.84
C ALA A 60 8.16 -21.38 -0.57
N ALA A 61 7.44 -22.11 0.28
CA ALA A 61 6.65 -21.61 1.42
C ALA A 61 5.54 -22.61 1.83
N GLN A 62 5.62 -23.11 3.06
CA GLN A 62 4.49 -23.70 3.80
C GLN A 62 4.09 -22.84 5.01
N THR A 63 4.82 -21.74 5.27
CA THR A 63 4.62 -20.85 6.41
C THR A 63 4.48 -19.40 5.95
N PRO A 64 3.53 -18.63 6.50
CA PRO A 64 3.39 -17.22 6.18
C PRO A 64 4.65 -16.44 6.58
N SER A 65 5.06 -15.53 5.69
CA SER A 65 6.20 -14.64 5.87
C SER A 65 5.80 -13.38 6.63
N THR A 66 6.77 -12.71 7.25
CA THR A 66 6.55 -11.35 7.75
C THR A 66 6.34 -10.38 6.59
N THR A 67 5.62 -9.28 6.84
CA THR A 67 5.29 -8.29 5.80
C THR A 67 6.54 -7.65 5.19
N ASP A 68 7.62 -7.50 5.94
CA ASP A 68 8.90 -6.93 5.49
C ASP A 68 9.85 -7.95 4.83
N SER A 69 9.38 -9.18 4.60
CA SER A 69 10.18 -10.24 3.98
C SER A 69 10.66 -9.84 2.59
N GLN A 70 11.95 -10.07 2.33
CA GLN A 70 12.56 -9.89 1.00
C GLN A 70 12.15 -11.00 0.01
N PHE A 71 11.56 -12.08 0.51
CA PHE A 71 11.19 -13.26 -0.29
C PHE A 71 9.74 -13.68 0.00
N PRO A 72 8.74 -12.82 -0.27
CA PRO A 72 7.34 -13.19 -0.08
C PRO A 72 6.91 -14.26 -1.08
N SER A 73 5.84 -15.00 -0.77
CA SER A 73 5.13 -15.77 -1.78
C SER A 73 4.50 -14.85 -2.85
N PRO A 74 4.18 -15.36 -4.06
CA PRO A 74 3.43 -14.59 -5.04
C PRO A 74 2.12 -14.02 -4.50
N GLY A 75 1.40 -14.80 -3.67
CA GLY A 75 0.14 -14.37 -3.07
C GLY A 75 0.34 -13.26 -2.03
N GLU A 76 1.31 -13.43 -1.13
CA GLU A 76 1.65 -12.39 -0.15
C GLU A 76 2.14 -11.12 -0.84
N TRP A 77 3.00 -11.24 -1.87
CA TRP A 77 3.49 -10.09 -2.61
C TRP A 77 2.35 -9.28 -3.21
N ILE A 78 1.40 -9.94 -3.89
CA ILE A 78 0.22 -9.28 -4.46
C ILE A 78 -0.62 -8.62 -3.36
N GLN A 79 -0.82 -9.29 -2.23
CA GLN A 79 -1.63 -8.74 -1.14
C GLN A 79 -0.99 -7.47 -0.54
N GLN A 80 0.31 -7.48 -0.30
CA GLN A 80 1.02 -6.31 0.23
C GLN A 80 1.07 -5.16 -0.78
N GLU A 81 1.30 -5.47 -2.06
CA GLU A 81 1.26 -4.49 -3.16
C GLU A 81 -0.11 -3.81 -3.25
N CYS A 82 -1.19 -4.60 -3.24
CA CYS A 82 -2.56 -4.07 -3.22
C CYS A 82 -2.83 -3.24 -1.97
N MET A 83 -2.24 -3.57 -0.82
CA MET A 83 -2.40 -2.79 0.40
C MET A 83 -1.76 -1.42 0.29
N VAL A 84 -0.53 -1.33 -0.24
CA VAL A 84 0.15 -0.05 -0.52
C VAL A 84 -0.67 0.79 -1.50
N ALA A 85 -1.10 0.19 -2.61
CA ALA A 85 -1.92 0.88 -3.61
C ALA A 85 -3.23 1.41 -3.01
N SER A 86 -3.88 0.62 -2.13
CA SER A 86 -5.12 1.02 -1.47
C SER A 86 -4.92 2.16 -0.47
N ILE A 87 -3.83 2.16 0.31
CA ILE A 87 -3.48 3.26 1.22
C ILE A 87 -3.33 4.57 0.45
N ILE A 88 -2.76 4.52 -0.75
CA ILE A 88 -2.58 5.70 -1.61
C ILE A 88 -3.92 6.13 -2.21
N TYR A 89 -4.55 5.23 -2.97
CA TYR A 89 -5.69 5.56 -3.84
C TYR A 89 -6.96 5.93 -3.05
N LEU A 90 -7.24 5.24 -1.95
CA LEU A 90 -8.44 5.51 -1.14
C LEU A 90 -8.31 6.78 -0.29
N ASN A 91 -7.14 7.43 -0.30
CA ASN A 91 -6.89 8.69 0.40
C ASN A 91 -6.77 9.89 -0.55
N PHE A 92 -7.33 9.77 -1.76
CA PHE A 92 -7.58 10.86 -2.68
C PHE A 92 -8.98 11.44 -2.45
N THR A 93 -9.09 12.77 -2.35
CA THR A 93 -10.38 13.47 -2.19
C THR A 93 -10.91 14.00 -3.53
N ASP A 94 -10.00 14.34 -4.46
CA ASP A 94 -10.34 14.76 -5.83
C ASP A 94 -9.31 14.21 -6.83
N PRO A 95 -9.51 13.01 -7.39
CA PRO A 95 -8.59 12.46 -8.39
C PRO A 95 -8.67 13.22 -9.74
N ILE A 96 -9.82 13.85 -10.04
CA ILE A 96 -10.08 14.54 -11.31
C ILE A 96 -9.32 15.88 -11.37
N GLY A 97 -9.30 16.64 -10.27
CA GLY A 97 -8.53 17.88 -10.15
C GLY A 97 -7.00 17.70 -10.23
N ILE A 98 -6.51 16.46 -10.17
CA ILE A 98 -5.08 16.10 -10.15
C ILE A 98 -4.66 15.32 -11.42
N GLY A 99 -5.60 15.04 -12.33
CA GLY A 99 -5.31 14.41 -13.62
C GLY A 99 -5.05 12.90 -13.56
N ILE A 100 -5.62 12.20 -12.57
CA ILE A 100 -5.62 10.74 -12.51
C ILE A 100 -6.98 10.26 -13.08
N GLU A 101 -6.97 9.72 -14.30
CA GLU A 101 -8.10 9.05 -14.97
C GLU A 101 -8.05 7.53 -14.81
#